data_AF-A0A3E3DUW9-F1
#
_entry.id   AF-A0A3E3DUW9-F1
#
_cell.length_a   1.000
_cell.length_b   1.000
_cell.length_c   1.000
_cell.angle_alpha   90.00
_cell.angle_beta   90.00
_cell.angle_gamma   90.00
#
_symmetry.space_group_name_H-M   'P 1'
#
loop_
_entity.id
_entity.type
_entity.pdbx_description
1 polymer ?
#
loop_
_entity_poly.entity_id
_entity_poly.type
_entity_poly.pdbx_seq_one_letter_code
_entity_poly.pdbx_strand_id
1 'polypeptide(L)' 'MKVYEAIKEYIDEHGLKQNAIAKKMNMNKSVFNAILNGNRTLYADDLKAFCIAVGESSDTFIFKIKDIKKEGA' A
#
# COMPACT_ATOMS: atom_id res chain seq x y z
N MET A 1 -6.26 3.73 -10.16
CA MET A 1 -5.66 3.40 -8.86
C MET A 1 -4.35 2.66 -9.07
N LYS A 2 -3.28 3.11 -8.41
CA LYS A 2 -1.99 2.42 -8.29
C LYS A 2 -1.93 1.66 -6.96
N VAL A 3 -1.02 0.70 -6.83
CA VAL A 3 -0.92 -0.14 -5.61
C VAL A 3 -0.71 0.71 -4.35
N TYR A 4 0.12 1.76 -4.41
CA TYR A 4 0.34 2.62 -3.24
C TYR A 4 -0.93 3.40 -2.82
N GLU A 5 -1.85 3.68 -3.74
CA GLU A 5 -3.12 4.34 -3.45
C GLU A 5 -4.06 3.35 -2.75
N ALA A 6 -4.12 2.09 -3.21
CA ALA A 6 -4.88 1.02 -2.56
C ALA A 6 -4.38 0.75 -1.12
N ILE A 7 -3.05 0.78 -0.92
CA ILE A 7 -2.44 0.68 0.41
C ILE A 7 -2.86 1.87 1.28
N LYS A 8 -2.81 3.09 0.75
CA LYS A 8 -3.17 4.30 1.48
C LYS A 8 -4.64 4.27 1.92
N GLU A 9 -5.55 3.93 1.02
CA GLU A 9 -6.98 3.73 1.35
C GLU A 9 -7.16 2.67 2.43
N TYR A 10 -6.51 1.52 2.31
CA TYR A 10 -6.63 0.45 3.30
C TYR A 10 -6.21 0.93 4.70
N ILE A 11 -5.13 1.69 4.79
CA ILE A 11 -4.65 2.29 6.04
C ILE A 11 -5.71 3.22 6.64
N ASP A 12 -6.31 4.08 5.81
CA ASP A 12 -7.29 5.07 6.22
C ASP A 12 -8.61 4.38 6.66
N GLU A 13 -9.10 3.39 5.88
CA GLU A 13 -10.30 2.59 6.16
C GLU A 13 -10.20 1.81 7.48
N HIS A 14 -9.01 1.28 7.79
CA HIS A 14 -8.77 0.48 8.99
C HIS A 14 -8.25 1.31 10.18
N GLY A 15 -8.13 2.63 10.03
CA GLY A 15 -7.62 3.53 11.08
C GLY A 15 -6.19 3.19 11.52
N LEU A 16 -5.38 2.60 10.63
CA LEU A 16 -4.04 2.13 10.98
C LEU A 16 -3.06 3.30 11.07
N LYS A 17 -2.21 3.28 12.09
CA LYS A 17 -1.18 4.31 12.24
C LYS A 17 -0.01 4.03 11.28
N GLN A 18 0.19 4.89 10.28
CA GLN A 18 1.33 4.80 9.35
C GLN A 18 2.68 4.65 10.07
N ASN A 19 2.89 5.33 11.20
CA ASN A 19 4.09 5.18 12.03
C ASN A 19 4.31 3.75 12.51
N ALA A 20 3.25 3.04 12.90
CA ALA A 20 3.34 1.68 13.41
C ALA A 20 3.66 0.70 12.28
N ILE A 21 3.05 0.89 11.11
CA ILE A 21 3.31 0.09 9.91
C ILE A 21 4.75 0.27 9.44
N ALA A 22 5.21 1.52 9.30
CA ALA A 22 6.59 1.81 8.89
C ALA A 22 7.62 1.13 9.81
N LYS A 23 7.38 1.13 11.12
CA LYS A 23 8.22 0.39 12.09
C LYS A 23 8.21 -1.11 11.85
N LYS A 24 7.04 -1.73 11.62
CA LYS A 24 6.93 -3.16 11.29
C LYS A 24 7.64 -3.53 9.99
N MET A 25 7.64 -2.62 9.02
CA MET A 25 8.34 -2.77 7.74
C MET A 25 9.85 -2.49 7.84
N ASN A 26 10.37 -2.14 9.03
CA ASN A 26 11.75 -1.66 9.22
C ASN A 26 12.10 -0.49 8.28
N MET A 27 11.15 0.42 8.05
CA MET A 27 11.26 1.54 7.14
C MET A 27 11.09 2.87 7.87
N ASN A 28 11.82 3.90 7.44
CA ASN A 28 11.59 5.25 7.96
C ASN A 28 10.18 5.74 7.57
N LYS A 29 9.47 6.36 8.51
CA LYS A 29 8.16 6.97 8.26
C LYS A 29 8.17 7.92 7.06
N SER A 30 9.21 8.74 6.90
CA SER A 30 9.29 9.70 5.79
C SER A 30 9.34 9.00 4.43
N VAL A 31 10.05 7.88 4.35
CA VAL A 31 10.14 7.03 3.16
C VAL A 31 8.80 6.38 2.87
N PHE A 32 8.15 5.80 3.89
CA PHE A 32 6.83 5.19 3.72
C PHE A 32 5.79 6.22 3.27
N ASN A 33 5.80 7.43 3.86
CA ASN A 33 4.93 8.53 3.43
C ASN A 33 5.21 8.98 1.99
N ALA A 34 6.48 9.01 1.56
CA ALA A 34 6.83 9.32 0.17
C ALA A 34 6.26 8.26 -0.80
N ILE A 35 6.29 6.98 -0.43
CA ILE A 35 5.67 5.88 -1.19
C ILE A 35 4.15 6.08 -1.28
N LEU A 36 3.47 6.32 -0.16
CA LEU A 36 2.01 6.49 -0.11
C LEU A 36 1.50 7.72 -0.89
N ASN A 37 2.36 8.71 -1.15
CA ASN A 37 2.03 9.88 -1.95
C ASN A 37 2.55 9.79 -3.40
N GLY A 38 3.11 8.64 -3.81
CA GLY A 38 3.62 8.44 -5.17
C GLY A 38 4.94 9.16 -5.49
N ASN A 39 5.58 9.76 -4.48
CA ASN A 39 6.86 10.47 -4.61
C ASN A 39 8.07 9.52 -4.60
N ARG A 40 7.85 8.24 -4.27
CA ARG A 40 8.86 7.18 -4.33
C ARG A 40 8.22 5.90 -4.88
N THR A 41 8.96 5.16 -5.68
CA THR A 41 8.52 3.87 -6.21
C THR A 41 8.27 2.88 -5.06
N LEU A 42 7.12 2.22 -5.09
CA LEU A 42 6.83 1.05 -4.27
C LEU A 42 7.42 -0.18 -4.95
N TYR A 43 8.42 -0.81 -4.35
CA TYR A 43 9.00 -2.06 -4.87
C TYR A 43 8.25 -3.29 -4.36
N ALA A 44 8.50 -4.44 -5.00
CA ALA A 44 7.89 -5.72 -4.60
C ALA A 44 8.22 -6.09 -3.14
N ASP A 45 9.45 -5.83 -2.69
CA ASP A 45 9.87 -6.06 -1.31
C ASP A 45 9.13 -5.14 -0.32
N ASP A 46 8.86 -3.88 -0.70
CA ASP A 46 8.08 -2.96 0.11
C ASP A 46 6.64 -3.45 0.26
N LEU A 47 6.03 -3.89 -0.84
CA LEU A 47 4.68 -4.47 -0.83
C LEU A 47 4.63 -5.73 0.04
N LYS A 48 5.61 -6.63 -0.09
CA LYS A 48 5.71 -7.84 0.73
C LYS A 48 5.82 -7.48 2.21
N ALA A 49 6.70 -6.56 2.57
CA ALA A 49 6.88 -6.11 3.95
C ALA A 49 5.59 -5.49 4.51
N PHE A 50 4.87 -4.71 3.70
CA PHE A 50 3.57 -4.17 4.07
C PHE A 50 2.53 -5.26 4.33
N CYS A 51 2.39 -6.22 3.40
CA CYS A 51 1.48 -7.37 3.52
C CYS A 51 1.72 -8.13 4.83
N ILE A 52 2.97 -8.42 5.16
CA ILE A 52 3.36 -9.07 6.42
C ILE A 52 3.01 -8.19 7.63
N ALA A 53 3.22 -6.88 7.55
CA ALA A 53 2.96 -5.96 8.66
C ALA A 53 1.47 -5.84 9.03
N VAL A 54 0.59 -5.94 8.04
CA VAL A 54 -0.87 -5.83 8.21
C VAL A 54 -1.59 -7.19 8.26
N GLY A 55 -0.90 -8.28 7.87
CA GLY A 55 -1.48 -9.62 7.84
C GLY A 55 -2.42 -9.88 6.66
N GLU A 56 -2.22 -9.17 5.54
CA GLU A 56 -3.04 -9.32 4.34
C GLU A 56 -2.25 -9.81 3.13
N SER A 57 -2.97 -10.39 2.16
CA SER A 57 -2.39 -10.82 0.87
C SER A 57 -2.13 -9.64 -0.08
N SER A 58 -1.12 -9.78 -0.94
CA SER A 58 -0.84 -8.82 -2.03
C SER A 58 -2.01 -8.67 -2.99
N ASP A 59 -2.83 -9.72 -3.12
CA ASP A 59 -4.02 -9.75 -3.97
C ASP A 59 -4.99 -8.63 -3.63
N THR A 60 -5.18 -8.35 -2.33
CA THR A 60 -6.05 -7.26 -1.82
C THR A 60 -5.66 -5.90 -2.40
N PHE A 61 -4.37 -5.66 -2.66
CA PHE A 61 -3.87 -4.38 -3.14
C PHE A 61 -3.65 -4.35 -4.66
N ILE A 62 -3.36 -5.50 -5.28
CA ILE A 62 -3.14 -5.62 -6.73
C ILE A 62 -4.47 -5.68 -7.49
N PHE A 63 -5.45 -6.43 -6.98
CA PHE A 63 -6.72 -6.63 -7.69
C PHE A 63 -7.67 -5.44 -7.59
N LYS A 64 -7.57 -4.59 -6.57
CA LYS A 64 -8.27 -3.28 -6.52
C LYS A 64 -7.98 -2.41 -7.77
N ILE A 65 -6.90 -2.68 -8.50
CA ILE A 65 -6.55 -2.00 -9.76
C ILE A 65 -7.37 -2.52 -10.95
N LYS A 66 -7.86 -3.77 -10.92
CA LYS A 66 -8.50 -4.42 -12.07
C LYS A 66 -9.94 -3.96 -12.32
N ASP A 67 -10.63 -3.41 -11.32
CA ASP A 67 -12.01 -2.95 -11.45
C ASP A 67 -12.15 -1.62 -12.22
N ILE A 68 -11.04 -0.95 -12.56
CA ILE A 68 -11.05 0.31 -13.32
C ILE A 68 -11.02 0.07 -14.85
N LYS A 69 -10.86 -1.18 -15.32
CA LYS A 69 -10.82 -1.52 -16.76
C LYS A 69 -12.11 -2.12 -17.34
N LYS A 70 -13.27 -1.90 -16.73
CA LYS A 70 -14.58 -2.25 -17.31
C LYS A 70 -15.47 -1.03 -17.55
N GLU A 71 -14.95 -0.03 -18.23
CA GLU A 71 -15.78 0.92 -18.99
C GLU A 71 -15.09 1.16 -20.34
N GLY A 72 -15.76 0.75 -21.41
CA GLY A 72 -15.27 0.87 -22.80
C GLY A 72 -15.04 -0.47 -23.50
N ALA A 73 -16.10 -1.26 -23.68
CA ALA A 73 -16.21 -2.25 -24.75
C ALA A 73 -17.64 -2.18 -25.32
#